data_AF-A0A355VVE2-F1
#
_entry.id   AF-A0A355VVE2-F1
#
_cell.length_a   1.000
_cell.length_b   1.000
_cell.length_c   1.000
_cell.angle_alpha   90.00
_cell.angle_beta   90.00
_cell.angle_gamma   90.00
#
_symmetry.space_group_name_H-M   'P 1'
#
loop_
_entity.id
_entity.type
_entity.pdbx_description
1 polymer ?
#
loop_
_entity_poly.entity_id
_entity_poly.type
_entity_poly.pdbx_seq_one_letter_code
_entity_poly.pdbx_strand_id
1 'polypeptide(L)' 'MHNLTKEGIRTKVDYVQGIAHNKILIIDQSKLISGSYNFSAAANTKNSENMLFINDANLAMIYKNQWLQRFNKP' A
#
# COMPACT_ATOMS: atom_id res chain seq x y z
N MET A 1 1.89 1.77 -12.77
CA MET A 1 3.22 1.14 -12.81
C MET A 1 4.09 1.69 -13.92
N HIS A 2 3.71 1.59 -15.20
CA HIS A 2 4.55 2.03 -16.34
C HIS A 2 5.24 3.40 -16.13
N ASN A 3 4.48 4.45 -15.79
CA ASN A 3 5.06 5.77 -15.53
C ASN A 3 6.01 5.78 -14.33
N LEU A 4 5.66 5.10 -13.23
CA LEU A 4 6.51 5.03 -12.03
C LEU A 4 7.85 4.32 -12.35
N THR A 5 7.79 3.21 -13.07
CA THR A 5 8.98 2.46 -13.48
C THR A 5 9.87 3.28 -14.40
N LYS A 6 9.26 4.03 -15.34
CA LYS A 6 9.97 4.95 -16.24
C LYS A 6 10.73 6.03 -15.46
N GLU A 7 10.15 6.54 -14.38
CA GLU A 7 10.78 7.51 -13.47
C GLU A 7 11.71 6.87 -12.43
N GLY A 8 12.09 5.60 -12.58
CA GLY A 8 13.05 4.92 -11.70
C GLY A 8 12.48 4.45 -10.36
N ILE A 9 11.17 4.55 -10.15
CA ILE A 9 10.51 4.03 -8.95
C ILE A 9 10.31 2.52 -9.11
N ARG A 10 10.84 1.75 -8.15
CA ARG A 10 10.70 0.29 -8.13
C ARG A 10 9.24 -0.10 -7.94
N THR A 11 8.73 -0.89 -8.88
CA THR A 11 7.36 -1.42 -8.84
C THR A 11 7.38 -2.93 -9.03
N LYS A 12 6.45 -3.64 -8.39
CA LYS A 12 6.30 -5.09 -8.53
C LYS A 12 4.83 -5.49 -8.50
N VAL A 13 4.46 -6.45 -9.35
CA VAL A 13 3.18 -7.17 -9.22
C VAL A 13 3.36 -8.29 -8.23
N ASP A 14 2.54 -8.30 -7.19
CA ASP A 14 2.57 -9.31 -6.13
C ASP A 14 1.61 -10.46 -6.46
N TYR A 15 2.17 -11.52 -7.07
CA TYR A 15 1.41 -12.72 -7.44
C TYR A 15 1.20 -13.61 -6.22
N VAL A 16 -0.06 -13.82 -5.85
CA VAL A 16 -0.48 -14.73 -4.78
C VAL A 16 -1.64 -15.59 -5.18
N GLN A 17 -1.90 -16.65 -4.41
CA GLN A 17 -3.16 -17.37 -4.50
C GLN A 17 -4.30 -16.40 -4.14
N GLY A 18 -5.04 -15.96 -5.16
CA GLY A 18 -6.04 -14.89 -5.05
C GLY A 18 -5.48 -13.53 -5.48
N ILE A 19 -5.85 -12.46 -4.77
CA ILE A 19 -5.46 -11.09 -5.09
C ILE A 19 -4.79 -10.40 -3.91
N ALA A 20 -3.75 -9.60 -4.18
CA ALA A 20 -3.18 -8.70 -3.20
C ALA A 20 -4.14 -7.51 -2.96
N HIS A 21 -5.06 -7.64 -2.00
CA HIS A 21 -6.16 -6.69 -1.79
C HIS A 21 -5.88 -5.61 -0.73
N ASN A 22 -4.63 -5.45 -0.30
CA ASN A 22 -4.28 -4.47 0.72
C ASN A 22 -4.11 -3.07 0.09
N LYS A 23 -4.70 -2.05 0.73
CA LYS A 23 -4.54 -0.64 0.34
C LYS A 23 -3.79 0.08 1.44
N ILE A 24 -2.47 0.14 1.28
CA ILE A 24 -1.55 0.56 2.33
C ILE A 24 -0.63 1.65 1.78
N LEU A 25 -0.37 2.69 2.58
CA LEU A 25 0.80 3.56 2.42
C LEU A 25 1.58 3.58 3.73
N ILE A 26 2.91 3.48 3.63
CA ILE A 26 3.82 3.61 4.76
C ILE A 26 4.72 4.80 4.46
N ILE A 27 4.72 5.79 5.35
CA ILE A 27 5.44 7.06 5.16
C ILE A 27 6.43 7.24 6.32
N ASP A 28 7.69 7.54 5.98
CA ASP A 28 8.78 7.82 6.91
C ASP A 28 8.93 6.79 8.04
N GLN A 29 8.56 5.53 7.78
CA GLN A 29 8.63 4.43 8.74
C GLN A 29 7.83 4.68 10.05
N SER A 30 6.96 5.68 10.07
CA SER A 30 6.26 6.15 11.28
C SER A 30 4.76 6.32 11.10
N LYS A 31 4.29 6.44 9.85
CA LYS A 31 2.89 6.67 9.53
C LYS A 31 2.36 5.55 8.64
N LEU A 32 1.15 5.11 8.93
CA LEU A 32 0.42 4.12 8.18
C LEU A 32 -0.91 4.73 7.72
N ILE A 33 -1.19 4.66 6.42
CA ILE A 33 -2.52 4.87 5.87
C ILE A 33 -3.04 3.51 5.42
N SER A 34 -4.25 3.16 5.87
CA SER A 34 -4.91 1.91 5.51
C SER A 34 -6.43 2.05 5.59
N GLY A 35 -7.17 1.08 5.06
CA GLY A 35 -8.63 1.06 5.11
C GLY A 35 -9.24 0.30 3.95
N SER A 36 -10.54 0.53 3.70
CA SER A 36 -11.20 0.01 2.50
C SER A 36 -10.93 0.85 1.26
N TYR A 37 -10.44 2.09 1.44
CA TYR A 37 -10.23 3.06 0.39
C TYR A 37 -9.24 2.61 -0.70
N ASN A 38 -9.70 2.52 -1.95
CA ASN A 38 -8.82 2.29 -3.11
C ASN A 38 -8.20 3.61 -3.59
N PHE A 39 -6.91 3.66 -3.97
CA PHE A 39 -6.28 4.85 -4.55
C PHE A 39 -6.76 5.12 -6.00
N SER A 40 -8.02 5.51 -6.14
CA SER A 40 -8.75 5.65 -7.41
C SER A 40 -9.74 6.82 -7.36
N ALA A 41 -10.13 7.33 -8.52
CA ALA A 41 -11.12 8.41 -8.61
C ALA A 41 -12.51 7.99 -8.10
N ALA A 42 -12.89 6.72 -8.28
CA ALA A 42 -14.20 6.20 -7.84
C ALA A 42 -14.30 6.14 -6.31
N ALA A 43 -13.23 5.70 -5.64
CA ALA A 43 -13.15 5.74 -4.18
C ALA A 43 -13.33 7.17 -3.62
N ASN A 44 -12.79 8.17 -4.31
CA ASN A 44 -12.86 9.57 -3.88
C ASN A 44 -14.25 10.20 -4.07
N THR A 45 -15.03 9.74 -5.05
CA THR A 45 -16.20 10.50 -5.54
C THR A 45 -17.51 9.73 -5.52
N LYS A 46 -17.47 8.39 -5.47
CA LYS A 46 -18.66 7.53 -5.62
C LYS A 46 -18.81 6.52 -4.50
N ASN A 47 -17.71 5.92 -4.04
CA ASN A 47 -17.78 4.85 -3.05
C ASN A 47 -17.76 5.42 -1.64
N SER A 48 -18.57 4.85 -0.76
CA SER A 48 -18.44 5.07 0.69
C SER A 48 -17.37 4.13 1.24
N GLU A 49 -16.13 4.61 1.31
CA GLU A 49 -14.98 3.86 1.84
C GLU A 49 -14.36 4.59 3.04
N ASN A 50 -13.70 3.84 3.93
CA ASN A 50 -13.02 4.39 5.10
C ASN A 50 -11.51 4.48 4.83
N MET A 51 -10.90 5.54 5.33
CA MET A 51 -9.45 5.73 5.37
C MET A 51 -9.03 6.04 6.80
N LEU A 52 -8.05 5.31 7.30
CA LEU A 52 -7.44 5.52 8.60
C LEU A 52 -6.06 6.15 8.40
N PHE A 53 -5.79 7.20 9.16
CA PHE A 53 -4.47 7.80 9.27
C PHE A 53 -3.90 7.48 10.66
N ILE A 54 -2.84 6.71 10.71
CA ILE A 54 -2.29 6.17 11.96
C ILE A 54 -0.85 6.64 12.09
N ASN A 55 -0.55 7.37 13.16
CA ASN A 55 0.80 7.83 13.50
C ASN A 55 1.39 6.94 14.61
N ASP A 56 1.82 5.74 14.22
CA ASP A 56 2.40 4.74 15.10
C ASP A 56 3.54 4.04 14.36
N ALA A 57 4.77 4.26 14.83
CA ALA A 57 5.97 3.70 14.22
C ALA A 57 6.08 2.18 14.37
N ASN A 58 5.62 1.62 15.49
CA ASN A 58 5.66 0.17 15.69
C ASN A 58 4.73 -0.52 14.70
N LEU A 59 3.51 0.02 14.54
CA LEU A 59 2.55 -0.51 13.57
C LEU A 59 3.04 -0.32 12.13
N ALA A 60 3.56 0.86 11.79
CA ALA A 60 4.11 1.13 10.46
C ALA A 60 5.24 0.15 10.10
N MET A 61 6.10 -0.18 11.07
CA MET A 61 7.20 -1.14 10.87
C MET A 61 6.72 -2.57 10.65
N ILE A 62 5.66 -3.02 11.33
CA ILE A 62 5.05 -4.34 11.09
C ILE A 62 4.58 -4.44 9.63
N TYR A 63 3.85 -3.44 9.15
CA TYR A 63 3.36 -3.38 7.77
C TYR A 63 4.49 -3.27 6.75
N LYS A 64 5.53 -2.48 7.04
CA LYS A 64 6.74 -2.35 6.21
C LYS A 64 7.46 -3.69 6.06
N ASN A 65 7.64 -4.41 7.15
CA ASN A 65 8.32 -5.70 7.11
C ASN A 65 7.54 -6.72 6.28
N GLN A 66 6.21 -6.74 6.42
CA GLN A 66 5.36 -7.58 5.58
C GLN A 66 5.44 -7.19 4.09
N TRP A 67 5.44 -5.89 3.79
CA TRP A 67 5.60 -5.40 2.41
C TRP A 67 6.96 -5.81 1.84
N LEU A 68 8.05 -5.65 2.58
CA LEU A 68 9.40 -6.03 2.16
C LEU A 68 9.52 -7.53 1.90
N GLN A 69 8.95 -8.36 2.78
CA GLN A 69 8.94 -9.81 2.59
C GLN A 69 8.27 -10.17 1.26
N ARG A 70 7.11 -9.58 0.95
CA ARG A 70 6.38 -9.85 -0.30
C ARG A 70 7.09 -9.27 -1.53
N PHE A 71 7.65 -8.07 -1.40
CA PHE A 71 8.39 -7.42 -2.47
C PHE A 71 9.66 -8.20 -2.85
N ASN A 72 10.33 -8.81 -1.86
CA ASN A 72 11.57 -9.57 -2.07
C ASN A 72 11.37 -11.05 -2.38
N LYS A 73 10.13 -11.57 -2.38
CA LYS A 73 9.87 -12.93 -2.89
C LYS A 73 10.40 -13.07 -4.33
N PRO A 74 10.96 -14.22 -4.72
CA PRO A 74 11.35 -14.45 -6.11
C PRO A 74 10.15 -14.32 -7.05
#